data_AF-A0A503ICP7-F1
#
_entry.id   AF-A0A503ICP7-F1
#
_cell.length_a   1.000
_cell.length_b   1.000
_cell.length_c   1.000
_cell.angle_alpha   90.00
_cell.angle_beta   90.00
_cell.angle_gamma   90.00
#
_symmetry.space_group_name_H-M   'P 1'
#
loop_
_entity.id
_entity.type
_entity.pdbx_description
1 polymer ?
#
loop_
_entity_poly.entity_id
_entity_poly.type
_entity_poly.pdbx_seq_one_letter_code
_entity_poly.pdbx_strand_id
1 'polypeptide(L)'
;MLQRAGKGIGRLARSMMGDRKANFAVMTALSAPVALALAAVAIDEASIYSERRQAQAMVDLAAITAASNINNVNTAVVTTLTDNGMPGVVVQASGQTIAPALGKTVVTVTQGRYASTTTNVTQRFQAGVTPYNAVRVTLAKVPTRYFASSLIPTPVIGTQATASMTPQAAFSVGSRLLSVNGGILNALLSGLLGGNISLSVMDYNGLISADVSVLSFISALATQLNITAGTYSDVLASKATVGQIATAMANVPGLGNTAKVALQTIASKSTSAVKIPLSSLVDLGSVGSLGLGQQPSGLGVDASAMGMLTAAAVLANGTNQAAIDLGATIPGLLSTKLNIAIGQPAQSSPWLAVDGIGTVVRTAQTRIKLTASVGIGTPGIGGGVNLVAVNLPLNVEVAYAEAKLTDITCPTGPSSISVSIAAHPGVAQLNLANSNNPSGFADFSQPQTFTDADIADVKLLLIPLIQVMGSAATAITNNNPQTLTFNATDIANKTVKTVSTRNISQSLTTSLVNNLSLSVNVLGLGIDLTALLGTVKPAVVTLLNTVTAPVDDLLYNVLSALGVGVGQADVRVTGATCGRAVLVQ
;
A
#
# COMPACT_ATOMS: atom_id res chain seq x y z
N MET A 1 -55.41 70.69 72.95
CA MET A 1 -54.96 69.41 72.32
C MET A 1 -53.57 69.47 71.66
N LEU A 2 -53.01 70.65 71.32
CA LEU A 2 -51.72 70.75 70.61
C LEU A 2 -50.44 70.53 71.45
N GLN A 3 -50.46 70.73 72.78
CA GLN A 3 -49.26 70.57 73.62
C GLN A 3 -48.90 69.11 74.00
N ARG A 4 -49.83 68.14 73.84
CA ARG A 4 -49.53 66.71 74.10
C ARG A 4 -48.86 66.01 72.91
N ALA A 5 -49.01 66.52 71.69
CA ALA A 5 -48.37 65.96 70.50
C ALA A 5 -46.86 66.21 70.46
N GLY A 6 -46.39 67.39 70.88
CA GLY A 6 -44.95 67.74 70.86
C GLY A 6 -44.08 66.92 71.82
N LYS A 7 -44.63 66.49 72.97
CA LYS A 7 -43.89 65.66 73.96
C LYS A 7 -43.74 64.20 73.52
N GLY A 8 -44.63 63.67 72.68
CA GLY A 8 -44.51 62.32 72.10
C GLY A 8 -43.42 62.24 71.04
N ILE A 9 -43.34 63.24 70.16
CA ILE A 9 -42.34 63.34 69.09
C ILE A 9 -40.92 63.49 69.66
N GLY A 10 -40.75 64.29 70.72
CA GLY A 10 -39.45 64.46 71.38
C GLY A 10 -38.92 63.21 72.11
N ARG A 11 -39.80 62.32 72.59
CA ARG A 11 -39.40 61.02 73.16
C ARG A 11 -39.04 59.99 72.10
N LEU A 12 -39.78 59.94 70.99
CA LEU A 12 -39.46 59.11 69.83
C LEU A 12 -38.12 59.51 69.19
N ALA A 13 -37.87 60.80 69.02
CA ALA A 13 -36.59 61.29 68.50
C ALA A 13 -35.40 60.92 69.41
N ARG A 14 -35.58 60.98 70.74
CA ARG A 14 -34.55 60.57 71.71
C ARG A 14 -34.35 59.05 71.77
N SER A 15 -35.40 58.24 71.60
CA SER A 15 -35.24 56.78 71.51
C SER A 15 -34.57 56.38 70.20
N MET A 16 -34.85 57.07 69.09
CA MET A 16 -34.20 56.84 67.79
C MET A 16 -32.71 57.23 67.80
N MET A 17 -32.33 58.31 68.50
CA MET A 17 -30.92 58.71 68.64
C MET A 17 -30.10 57.79 69.55
N GLY A 18 -30.74 57.04 70.45
CA GLY A 18 -30.09 56.07 71.32
C GLY A 18 -30.06 54.63 70.76
N ASP A 19 -30.75 54.36 69.65
CA ASP A 19 -30.95 53.00 69.15
C ASP A 19 -29.80 52.55 68.23
N ARG A 20 -28.89 51.75 68.79
CA ARG A 20 -27.74 51.18 68.05
C ARG A 20 -28.16 50.22 66.93
N LYS A 21 -29.42 49.76 66.89
CA LYS A 21 -29.97 48.92 65.80
C LYS A 21 -30.17 49.71 64.50
N ALA A 22 -30.37 51.04 64.57
CA ALA A 22 -30.47 51.89 63.39
C ALA A 22 -29.18 51.89 62.56
N ASN A 23 -28.03 51.74 63.23
CA ASN A 23 -26.72 51.68 62.55
C ASN A 23 -26.58 50.44 61.66
N PHE A 24 -27.10 49.29 62.10
CA PHE A 24 -27.15 48.07 61.29
C PHE A 24 -28.11 48.20 60.11
N ALA A 25 -29.29 48.81 60.31
CA ALA A 25 -30.25 49.03 59.23
C ALA A 25 -29.69 49.96 58.14
N VAL A 26 -29.04 51.06 58.53
CA VAL A 26 -28.42 52.02 57.59
C VAL A 26 -27.21 51.42 56.89
N MET A 27 -26.33 50.71 57.61
CA MET A 27 -25.21 50.00 56.98
C MET A 27 -25.70 48.95 55.98
N THR A 28 -26.71 48.15 56.33
CA THR A 28 -27.29 47.13 55.44
C THR A 28 -27.96 47.79 54.23
N ALA A 29 -28.70 48.89 54.41
CA ALA A 29 -29.33 49.60 53.30
C ALA A 29 -28.30 50.15 52.28
N LEU A 30 -27.10 50.54 52.75
CA LEU A 30 -26.02 51.01 51.90
C LEU A 30 -25.20 49.86 51.28
N SER A 31 -24.95 48.77 52.01
CA SER A 31 -24.10 47.66 51.54
C SER A 31 -24.85 46.60 50.74
N ALA A 32 -26.14 46.36 51.01
CA ALA A 32 -26.92 45.32 50.34
C ALA A 32 -27.03 45.53 48.82
N PRO A 33 -27.24 46.76 48.29
CA PRO A 33 -27.24 46.97 46.83
C PRO A 33 -25.90 46.60 46.18
N VAL A 34 -24.78 46.93 46.83
CA VAL A 34 -23.44 46.58 46.35
C VAL A 34 -23.22 45.06 46.38
N ALA A 35 -23.61 44.40 47.47
CA ALA A 35 -23.52 42.95 47.59
C ALA A 35 -24.39 42.22 46.53
N LEU A 36 -25.60 42.71 46.28
CA LEU A 36 -26.49 42.18 45.24
C LEU A 36 -25.93 42.40 43.83
N ALA A 37 -25.34 43.57 43.55
CA ALA A 37 -24.68 43.84 42.27
C ALA A 37 -23.48 42.90 42.04
N LEU A 38 -22.65 42.69 43.06
CA LEU A 38 -21.52 41.75 42.98
C LEU A 38 -21.99 40.30 42.80
N ALA A 39 -23.06 39.89 43.49
CA ALA A 39 -23.64 38.57 43.32
C ALA A 39 -24.22 38.37 41.90
N ALA A 40 -24.89 39.40 41.35
CA ALA A 40 -25.40 39.38 39.99
C ALA A 40 -24.29 39.20 38.96
N VAL A 41 -23.17 39.93 39.10
CA VAL A 41 -21.99 39.77 38.24
C VAL A 41 -21.37 38.38 38.39
N ALA A 42 -21.23 37.88 39.62
CA ALA A 42 -20.65 36.56 39.87
C ALA A 42 -21.48 35.42 39.25
N ILE A 43 -22.81 35.50 39.31
CA ILE A 43 -23.72 34.51 38.71
C ILE A 43 -23.62 34.53 37.19
N ASP A 44 -23.62 35.72 36.57
CA ASP A 44 -23.53 35.85 35.11
C ASP A 44 -22.14 35.42 34.59
N GLU A 45 -21.04 35.73 35.28
CA GLU A 45 -19.70 35.24 34.91
C GLU A 45 -19.62 33.71 35.01
N ALA A 46 -20.19 33.12 36.07
CA ALA A 46 -20.25 31.68 36.23
C ALA A 46 -21.10 31.02 35.12
N SER A 47 -22.23 31.63 34.73
CA SER A 47 -23.07 31.12 33.64
C SER A 47 -22.36 31.22 32.29
N ILE A 48 -21.68 32.33 32.00
CA ILE A 48 -20.88 32.52 30.77
C ILE A 48 -19.76 31.48 30.68
N TYR A 49 -19.04 31.24 31.78
CA TYR A 49 -17.99 30.23 31.83
C TYR A 49 -18.52 28.81 31.61
N SER A 50 -19.67 28.48 32.23
CA SER A 50 -20.34 27.20 32.02
C SER A 50 -20.80 27.02 30.57
N GLU A 51 -21.43 28.04 29.97
CA GLU A 51 -21.82 28.04 28.56
C GLU A 51 -20.61 27.88 27.63
N ARG A 52 -19.49 28.54 27.92
CA ARG A 52 -18.25 28.39 27.14
C ARG A 52 -17.72 26.96 27.19
N ARG A 53 -17.73 26.32 28.37
CA ARG A 53 -17.27 24.94 28.53
C ARG A 53 -18.16 23.95 27.78
N GLN A 54 -19.48 24.17 27.80
CA GLN A 54 -20.45 23.40 27.01
C GLN A 54 -20.22 23.63 25.51
N ALA A 55 -20.02 24.88 25.09
CA ALA A 55 -19.70 25.22 23.71
C ALA A 55 -18.42 24.53 23.22
N GLN A 56 -17.37 24.47 24.04
CA GLN A 56 -16.12 23.80 23.67
C GLN A 56 -16.34 22.30 23.45
N ALA A 57 -17.04 21.61 24.36
CA ALA A 57 -17.32 20.18 24.20
C ALA A 57 -18.11 19.86 22.91
N MET A 58 -18.99 20.76 22.51
CA MET A 58 -19.80 20.65 21.29
C MET A 58 -18.97 20.89 20.03
N VAL A 59 -18.04 21.86 20.07
CA VAL A 59 -17.09 22.12 18.98
C VAL A 59 -16.09 20.97 18.84
N ASP A 60 -15.64 20.39 19.95
CA ASP A 60 -14.77 19.21 19.96
C ASP A 60 -15.46 18.03 19.25
N LEU A 61 -16.71 17.75 19.60
CA LEU A 61 -17.51 16.70 18.95
C LEU A 61 -17.74 17.01 17.47
N ALA A 62 -18.11 18.25 17.14
CA ALA A 62 -18.33 18.68 15.75
C ALA A 62 -17.06 18.57 14.90
N ALA A 63 -15.88 18.91 15.45
CA ALA A 63 -14.61 18.77 14.77
C ALA A 63 -14.27 17.29 14.50
N ILE A 64 -14.43 16.41 15.50
CA ILE A 64 -14.22 14.96 15.35
C ILE A 64 -15.14 14.39 14.26
N THR A 65 -16.43 14.70 14.32
CA THR A 65 -17.40 14.20 13.32
C THR A 65 -17.09 14.77 11.92
N ALA A 66 -16.72 16.04 11.82
CA ALA A 66 -16.36 16.65 10.55
C ALA A 66 -15.08 16.07 9.95
N ALA A 67 -14.04 15.81 10.76
CA ALA A 67 -12.83 15.14 10.30
C ALA A 67 -13.11 13.70 9.85
N SER A 68 -14.09 13.02 10.45
CA SER A 68 -14.55 11.70 9.99
C SER A 68 -15.39 11.73 8.71
N ASN A 69 -15.95 12.88 8.35
CA ASN A 69 -16.74 13.07 7.13
C ASN A 69 -16.13 14.20 6.29
N ILE A 70 -14.86 14.02 5.92
CA ILE A 70 -14.04 15.06 5.29
C ILE A 70 -14.60 15.58 3.96
N ASN A 71 -15.52 14.84 3.30
CA ASN A 71 -16.16 15.27 2.06
C ASN A 71 -17.43 16.12 2.30
N ASN A 72 -18.07 16.01 3.47
CA ASN A 72 -19.32 16.71 3.80
C ASN A 72 -19.22 17.48 5.14
N VAL A 73 -18.11 18.21 5.33
CA VAL A 73 -17.77 18.84 6.62
C VAL A 73 -18.82 19.81 7.15
N ASN A 74 -19.44 20.62 6.29
CA ASN A 74 -20.43 21.62 6.71
C ASN A 74 -21.70 20.94 7.23
N THR A 75 -22.21 19.95 6.47
CA THR A 75 -23.37 19.17 6.87
C THR A 75 -23.08 18.42 8.17
N ALA A 76 -21.91 17.77 8.28
CA ALA A 76 -21.52 17.04 9.49
C ALA A 76 -21.49 17.94 10.73
N VAL A 77 -20.93 19.16 10.63
CA VAL A 77 -20.90 20.12 11.74
C VAL A 77 -22.29 20.60 12.12
N VAL A 78 -23.12 21.00 11.15
CA VAL A 78 -24.48 21.52 11.40
C VAL A 78 -25.35 20.45 12.04
N THR A 79 -25.35 19.22 11.51
CA THR A 79 -26.10 18.10 12.07
C THR A 79 -25.63 17.78 13.49
N THR A 80 -24.31 17.66 13.71
CA THR A 80 -23.76 17.34 15.04
C THR A 80 -24.15 18.39 16.09
N LEU A 81 -24.05 19.68 15.76
CA LEU A 81 -24.40 20.75 16.69
C LEU A 81 -25.92 20.80 16.96
N THR A 82 -26.74 20.61 15.93
CA THR A 82 -28.21 20.63 16.05
C THR A 82 -28.71 19.46 16.88
N ASP A 83 -28.22 18.24 16.62
CA ASP A 83 -28.61 17.01 17.31
C ASP A 83 -28.24 17.04 18.80
N ASN A 84 -27.22 17.81 19.17
CA ASN A 84 -26.78 17.98 20.56
C ASN A 84 -27.34 19.27 21.21
N GLY A 85 -28.42 19.84 20.65
CA GLY A 85 -29.17 20.92 21.31
C GLY A 85 -28.67 22.34 21.05
N MET A 86 -27.91 22.58 19.98
CA MET A 86 -27.59 23.93 19.48
C MET A 86 -28.35 24.23 18.18
N PRO A 87 -29.65 24.60 18.23
CA PRO A 87 -30.38 25.02 17.05
C PRO A 87 -29.90 26.38 16.54
N GLY A 88 -30.22 26.72 15.29
CA GLY A 88 -29.91 28.04 14.71
C GLY A 88 -28.44 28.23 14.33
N VAL A 89 -27.77 27.14 13.95
CA VAL A 89 -26.38 27.17 13.44
C VAL A 89 -26.35 27.86 12.07
N VAL A 90 -25.49 28.85 11.94
CA VAL A 90 -25.21 29.54 10.67
C VAL A 90 -23.75 29.30 10.32
N VAL A 91 -23.52 28.63 9.19
CA VAL A 91 -22.16 28.40 8.68
C VAL A 91 -21.67 29.65 7.97
N GLN A 92 -20.58 30.23 8.46
CA GLN A 92 -19.90 31.36 7.84
C GLN A 92 -18.95 30.85 6.75
N ALA A 93 -19.22 31.21 5.50
CA ALA A 93 -18.36 30.90 4.36
C ALA A 93 -17.08 31.77 4.36
N SER A 94 -16.03 31.32 3.67
CA SER A 94 -14.80 32.11 3.51
C SER A 94 -15.09 33.47 2.88
N GLY A 95 -14.61 34.55 3.51
CA GLY A 95 -14.83 35.93 3.06
C GLY A 95 -16.15 36.57 3.54
N GLN A 96 -17.01 35.83 4.23
CA GLN A 96 -18.17 36.41 4.92
C GLN A 96 -17.84 36.65 6.39
N THR A 97 -18.39 37.72 6.98
CA THR A 97 -18.36 37.99 8.42
C THR A 97 -19.80 38.08 8.90
N ILE A 98 -20.24 37.11 9.69
CA ILE A 98 -21.60 37.10 10.25
C ILE A 98 -21.47 37.45 11.73
N ALA A 99 -22.08 38.57 12.13
CA ALA A 99 -22.09 38.96 13.54
C ALA A 99 -22.91 37.95 14.36
N PRO A 100 -22.38 37.41 15.48
CA PRO A 100 -23.14 36.57 16.40
C PRO A 100 -24.34 37.34 16.96
N ALA A 101 -25.50 36.69 17.05
CA ALA A 101 -26.72 37.28 17.61
C ALA A 101 -27.32 36.34 18.66
N LEU A 102 -28.17 36.87 19.53
CA LEU A 102 -28.95 36.07 20.48
C LEU A 102 -29.73 34.97 19.74
N GLY A 103 -29.55 33.72 20.17
CA GLY A 103 -30.18 32.56 19.54
C GLY A 103 -29.60 32.13 18.19
N LYS A 104 -28.52 32.77 17.71
CA LYS A 104 -27.78 32.35 16.51
C LYS A 104 -26.35 31.96 16.86
N THR A 105 -25.96 30.77 16.45
CA THR A 105 -24.61 30.25 16.63
C THR A 105 -23.88 30.34 15.31
N VAL A 106 -22.81 31.14 15.23
CA VAL A 106 -22.02 31.30 14.00
C VAL A 106 -20.86 30.31 14.05
N VAL A 107 -20.69 29.55 12.97
CA VAL A 107 -19.63 28.52 12.89
C VAL A 107 -18.83 28.68 11.61
N THR A 108 -17.51 28.66 11.74
CA THR A 108 -16.58 28.60 10.61
C THR A 108 -15.93 27.23 10.56
N VAL A 109 -16.06 26.56 9.42
CA VAL A 109 -15.47 25.23 9.18
C VAL A 109 -14.37 25.39 8.14
N THR A 110 -13.17 24.95 8.47
CA THR A 110 -12.01 25.04 7.59
C THR A 110 -11.38 23.66 7.45
N GLN A 111 -11.37 23.13 6.22
CA GLN A 111 -10.61 21.93 5.89
C GLN A 111 -9.14 22.25 5.69
N GLY A 112 -8.28 21.28 5.97
CA GLY A 112 -6.85 21.45 5.77
C GLY A 112 -6.09 20.15 5.98
N ARG A 113 -4.78 20.30 6.09
CA ARG A 113 -3.86 19.23 6.41
C ARG A 113 -3.24 19.45 7.78
N TYR A 114 -3.29 18.45 8.65
CA TYR A 114 -2.57 18.40 9.91
C TYR A 114 -1.31 17.52 9.78
N ALA A 115 -0.16 18.08 10.11
CA ALA A 115 1.15 17.42 10.10
C ALA A 115 1.81 17.51 11.49
N SER A 116 1.80 16.40 12.23
CA SER A 116 2.34 16.32 13.59
C SER A 116 3.86 16.47 13.68
N THR A 117 4.56 16.27 12.57
CA THR A 117 6.03 16.30 12.47
C THR A 117 6.62 17.71 12.49
N THR A 118 5.79 18.75 12.36
CA THR A 118 6.27 20.13 12.45
C THR A 118 6.48 20.54 13.91
N THR A 119 7.65 21.09 14.21
CA THR A 119 8.03 21.57 15.55
C THR A 119 7.26 22.84 15.93
N ASN A 120 6.78 23.63 14.95
CA ASN A 120 5.96 24.81 15.18
C ASN A 120 4.47 24.44 15.23
N VAL A 121 3.86 24.55 16.43
CA VAL A 121 2.45 24.24 16.67
C VAL A 121 1.51 25.00 15.72
N THR A 122 1.80 26.26 15.43
CA THR A 122 0.94 27.08 14.55
C THR A 122 0.97 26.65 13.09
N GLN A 123 1.99 25.89 12.67
CA GLN A 123 2.13 25.36 11.31
C GLN A 123 1.64 23.92 11.15
N ARG A 124 1.20 23.29 12.25
CA ARG A 124 0.71 21.91 12.21
C ARG A 124 -0.56 21.78 11.40
N PHE A 125 -1.51 22.71 11.56
CA PHE A 125 -2.71 22.78 10.73
C PHE A 125 -2.54 23.80 9.60
N GLN A 126 -2.60 23.32 8.37
CA GLN A 126 -2.48 24.11 7.15
C GLN A 126 -3.83 24.15 6.44
N ALA A 127 -4.50 25.31 6.50
CA ALA A 127 -5.81 25.50 5.89
C ALA A 127 -5.75 25.36 4.36
N GLY A 128 -6.71 24.66 3.76
CA GLY A 128 -6.86 24.54 2.30
C GLY A 128 -5.84 23.62 1.60
N VAL A 129 -4.90 23.02 2.32
CA VAL A 129 -3.90 22.12 1.74
C VAL A 129 -4.50 20.73 1.50
N THR A 130 -4.48 20.26 0.26
CA THR A 130 -4.90 18.92 -0.14
C THR A 130 -3.72 17.93 -0.18
N PRO A 131 -3.96 16.62 0.00
CA PRO A 131 -5.22 15.99 0.41
C PRO A 131 -5.59 16.38 1.86
N TYR A 132 -6.87 16.62 2.10
CA TYR A 132 -7.38 17.00 3.42
C TYR A 132 -7.33 15.81 4.38
N ASN A 133 -6.82 16.02 5.58
CA ASN A 133 -6.85 15.02 6.67
C ASN A 133 -7.25 15.64 8.01
N ALA A 134 -7.67 16.91 8.02
CA ALA A 134 -8.03 17.64 9.22
C ALA A 134 -9.11 18.69 8.96
N VAL A 135 -9.89 18.96 10.00
CA VAL A 135 -10.92 20.00 10.00
C VAL A 135 -10.78 20.83 11.27
N ARG A 136 -10.77 22.15 11.09
CA ARG A 136 -10.85 23.13 12.18
C ARG A 136 -12.26 23.71 12.20
N VAL A 137 -12.89 23.63 13.36
CA VAL A 137 -14.21 24.23 13.62
C VAL A 137 -14.02 25.35 14.62
N THR A 138 -14.52 26.54 14.29
CA THR A 138 -14.56 27.70 15.19
C THR A 138 -16.00 28.11 15.37
N LEU A 139 -16.43 28.31 16.62
CA LEU A 139 -17.79 28.69 16.97
C LEU A 139 -17.77 30.02 17.73
N ALA A 140 -18.67 30.92 17.35
CA ALA A 140 -18.93 32.18 18.01
C ALA A 140 -20.42 32.28 18.39
N LYS A 141 -20.71 32.57 19.66
CA LYS A 141 -22.07 32.68 20.20
C LYS A 141 -22.17 33.80 21.23
N VAL A 142 -23.34 34.44 21.31
CA VAL A 142 -23.69 35.35 22.40
C VAL A 142 -24.31 34.54 23.56
N PRO A 143 -23.75 34.59 24.78
CA PRO A 143 -24.27 33.83 25.93
C PRO A 143 -25.60 34.38 26.44
N THR A 144 -26.34 33.54 27.15
CA THR A 144 -27.48 33.99 27.94
C THR A 144 -27.01 34.64 29.25
N ARG A 145 -27.71 35.70 29.67
CA ARG A 145 -27.44 36.45 30.90
C ARG A 145 -28.72 36.59 31.71
N TYR A 146 -28.59 36.59 33.03
CA TYR A 146 -29.75 36.61 33.93
C TYR A 146 -29.90 37.94 34.64
N PHE A 147 -28.80 38.58 35.08
CA PHE A 147 -28.90 39.71 36.02
C PHE A 147 -28.04 40.94 35.69
N ALA A 148 -26.87 40.80 35.08
CA ALA A 148 -25.89 41.88 34.86
C ALA A 148 -25.97 42.52 33.46
N SER A 149 -27.11 42.36 32.77
CA SER A 149 -27.28 42.83 31.39
C SER A 149 -27.11 44.35 31.22
N SER A 150 -27.45 45.13 32.25
CA SER A 150 -27.31 46.59 32.27
C SER A 150 -25.96 47.10 32.81
N LEU A 151 -25.11 46.21 33.33
CA LEU A 151 -23.86 46.58 34.02
C LEU A 151 -22.63 46.38 33.12
N ILE A 152 -22.65 45.37 32.23
CA ILE A 152 -21.49 44.97 31.43
C ILE A 152 -21.90 44.79 29.96
N PRO A 153 -21.10 45.22 28.97
CA PRO A 153 -21.32 44.89 27.56
C PRO A 153 -21.35 43.37 27.34
N THR A 154 -22.19 42.88 26.43
CA THR A 154 -22.29 41.43 26.20
C THR A 154 -21.01 40.89 25.54
N PRO A 155 -20.28 39.95 26.17
CA PRO A 155 -19.13 39.33 25.52
C PRO A 155 -19.57 38.31 24.48
N VAL A 156 -18.72 38.05 23.48
CA VAL A 156 -18.90 36.93 22.55
C VAL A 156 -18.08 35.75 23.04
N ILE A 157 -18.71 34.58 23.19
CA ILE A 157 -18.00 33.34 23.47
C ILE A 157 -17.43 32.81 22.16
N GLY A 158 -16.12 32.58 22.14
CA GLY A 158 -15.40 31.92 21.07
C GLY A 158 -14.82 30.58 21.52
N THR A 159 -15.03 29.54 20.73
CA THR A 159 -14.46 28.19 20.95
C THR A 159 -13.90 27.64 19.65
N GLN A 160 -12.86 26.82 19.72
CA GLN A 160 -12.20 26.26 18.56
C GLN A 160 -11.70 24.86 18.86
N ALA A 161 -11.84 23.97 17.89
CA ALA A 161 -11.22 22.65 17.92
C ALA A 161 -10.68 22.31 16.53
N THR A 162 -9.55 21.60 16.50
CA THR A 162 -9.03 20.97 15.29
C THR A 162 -9.05 19.47 15.53
N ALA A 163 -9.61 18.72 14.59
CA ALA A 163 -9.53 17.27 14.60
C ALA A 163 -8.84 16.79 13.32
N SER A 164 -8.06 15.73 13.44
CA SER A 164 -7.40 15.09 12.31
C SER A 164 -7.72 13.60 12.27
N MET A 165 -7.74 13.07 11.07
CA MET A 165 -7.94 11.67 10.77
C MET A 165 -6.97 11.27 9.67
N THR A 166 -6.07 10.36 10.00
CA THR A 166 -5.08 9.83 9.05
C THR A 166 -5.52 8.44 8.61
N PRO A 167 -6.13 8.30 7.42
CA PRO A 167 -6.43 7.00 6.87
C PRO A 167 -5.14 6.28 6.50
N GLN A 168 -5.14 4.97 6.64
CA GLN A 168 -4.00 4.10 6.33
C GLN A 168 -4.49 2.89 5.58
N ALA A 169 -3.71 2.43 4.61
CA ALA A 169 -3.96 1.19 3.89
C ALA A 169 -2.67 0.38 3.79
N ALA A 170 -2.82 -0.94 3.97
CA ALA A 170 -1.81 -1.93 3.71
C ALA A 170 -2.05 -2.53 2.32
N PHE A 171 -1.06 -2.45 1.43
CA PHE A 171 -1.20 -2.97 0.08
C PHE A 171 0.12 -3.50 -0.48
N SER A 172 0.01 -4.46 -1.40
CA SER A 172 1.13 -5.09 -2.10
C SER A 172 0.89 -5.10 -3.60
N VAL A 173 2.00 -5.19 -4.34
CA VAL A 173 2.03 -5.43 -5.78
C VAL A 173 2.89 -6.64 -6.09
N GLY A 174 2.43 -7.47 -7.03
CA GLY A 174 3.17 -8.65 -7.46
C GLY A 174 2.52 -9.34 -8.64
N SER A 175 2.65 -10.66 -8.66
CA SER A 175 1.98 -11.57 -9.59
C SER A 175 1.37 -12.75 -8.85
N ARG A 176 0.21 -13.21 -9.33
CA ARG A 176 -0.43 -14.44 -8.90
C ARG A 176 0.09 -15.62 -9.69
N LEU A 177 0.27 -16.74 -9.01
CA LEU A 177 0.48 -18.04 -9.63
C LEU A 177 -0.88 -18.71 -9.89
N LEU A 178 -1.29 -18.82 -11.17
CA LEU A 178 -2.57 -19.46 -11.57
C LEU A 178 -2.50 -20.99 -11.66
N SER A 179 -1.31 -21.55 -11.88
CA SER A 179 -1.08 -23.00 -11.98
C SER A 179 0.18 -23.38 -11.21
N VAL A 180 0.21 -24.58 -10.63
CA VAL A 180 1.34 -25.05 -9.82
C VAL A 180 2.02 -26.20 -10.53
N ASN A 181 3.29 -26.01 -10.88
CA ASN A 181 4.18 -27.08 -11.32
C ASN A 181 5.25 -27.32 -10.25
N GLY A 182 5.07 -28.38 -9.45
CA GLY A 182 5.97 -28.68 -8.34
C GLY A 182 7.43 -28.90 -8.78
N GLY A 183 7.67 -29.46 -9.97
CA GLY A 183 9.03 -29.69 -10.48
C GLY A 183 9.78 -28.38 -10.76
N ILE A 184 9.15 -27.47 -11.50
CA ILE A 184 9.75 -26.16 -11.84
C ILE A 184 9.96 -25.31 -10.58
N LEU A 185 8.96 -25.27 -9.69
CA LEU A 185 9.04 -24.46 -8.46
C LEU A 185 10.09 -25.00 -7.47
N ASN A 186 10.23 -26.33 -7.36
CA ASN A 186 11.26 -26.93 -6.50
C ASN A 186 12.67 -26.60 -7.01
N ALA A 187 12.88 -26.70 -8.32
CA ALA A 187 14.14 -26.33 -8.96
C ALA A 187 14.46 -24.84 -8.78
N LEU A 188 13.46 -23.97 -8.95
CA LEU A 188 13.58 -22.53 -8.74
C LEU A 188 13.91 -22.18 -7.29
N LEU A 189 13.14 -22.68 -6.32
CA LEU A 189 13.38 -22.41 -4.91
C LEU A 189 14.73 -22.97 -4.44
N SER A 190 15.10 -24.18 -4.89
CA SER A 190 16.41 -24.77 -4.58
C SER A 190 17.55 -23.91 -5.13
N GLY A 191 17.40 -23.36 -6.34
CA GLY A 191 18.36 -22.46 -6.96
C GLY A 191 18.48 -21.10 -6.24
N LEU A 192 17.36 -20.53 -5.77
CA LEU A 192 17.35 -19.22 -5.11
C LEU A 192 17.77 -19.28 -3.63
N LEU A 193 17.37 -20.33 -2.92
CA LEU A 193 17.53 -20.42 -1.46
C LEU A 193 18.75 -21.26 -1.03
N GLY A 194 19.35 -21.98 -1.97
CA GLY A 194 20.34 -23.01 -1.70
C GLY A 194 19.74 -24.22 -0.99
N GLY A 195 20.28 -25.40 -1.30
CA GLY A 195 19.82 -26.69 -0.75
C GLY A 195 18.89 -27.44 -1.69
N ASN A 196 18.34 -28.56 -1.20
CA ASN A 196 17.40 -29.41 -1.95
C ASN A 196 16.00 -29.24 -1.35
N ILE A 197 15.19 -28.39 -1.98
CA ILE A 197 13.80 -28.14 -1.62
C ILE A 197 12.91 -29.03 -2.48
N SER A 198 12.18 -29.92 -1.83
CA SER A 198 11.25 -30.86 -2.46
C SER A 198 9.90 -30.75 -1.77
N LEU A 199 9.05 -29.87 -2.28
CA LEU A 199 7.67 -29.65 -1.86
C LEU A 199 6.70 -30.32 -2.84
N SER A 200 5.58 -30.79 -2.31
CA SER A 200 4.49 -31.32 -3.13
C SER A 200 3.63 -30.19 -3.72
N VAL A 201 2.80 -30.51 -4.72
CA VAL A 201 1.81 -29.56 -5.25
C VAL A 201 0.84 -29.10 -4.15
N MET A 202 0.52 -29.97 -3.19
CA MET A 202 -0.31 -29.62 -2.04
C MET A 202 0.35 -28.60 -1.12
N ASP A 203 1.66 -28.74 -0.89
CA ASP A 203 2.44 -27.79 -0.09
C ASP A 203 2.45 -26.40 -0.73
N TYR A 204 2.69 -26.34 -2.05
CA TYR A 204 2.62 -25.09 -2.81
C TYR A 204 1.23 -24.47 -2.79
N ASN A 205 0.17 -25.23 -3.01
CA ASN A 205 -1.20 -24.73 -2.89
C ASN A 205 -1.48 -24.20 -1.48
N GLY A 206 -0.92 -24.85 -0.46
CA GLY A 206 -0.94 -24.37 0.92
C GLY A 206 -0.23 -23.03 1.08
N LEU A 207 0.97 -22.86 0.52
CA LEU A 207 1.74 -21.61 0.58
C LEU A 207 1.09 -20.45 -0.20
N ILE A 208 0.52 -20.74 -1.37
CA ILE A 208 -0.12 -19.74 -2.23
C ILE A 208 -1.41 -19.22 -1.61
N SER A 209 -2.19 -20.10 -0.98
CA SER A 209 -3.44 -19.74 -0.29
C SER A 209 -3.23 -19.18 1.12
N ALA A 210 -2.04 -19.35 1.69
CA ALA A 210 -1.73 -18.87 3.02
C ALA A 210 -1.42 -17.37 3.04
N ASP A 211 -2.06 -16.68 3.98
CA ASP A 211 -1.70 -15.34 4.38
C ASP A 211 -1.04 -15.35 5.75
N VAL A 212 -0.02 -14.52 5.90
CA VAL A 212 0.74 -14.33 7.13
C VAL A 212 0.46 -12.93 7.67
N SER A 213 0.02 -12.87 8.93
CA SER A 213 -0.07 -11.60 9.67
C SER A 213 1.35 -11.05 9.87
N VAL A 214 1.64 -9.93 9.22
CA VAL A 214 2.96 -9.30 9.19
C VAL A 214 3.40 -8.83 10.58
N LEU A 215 2.48 -8.28 11.37
CA LEU A 215 2.78 -7.86 12.75
C LEU A 215 3.12 -9.07 13.65
N SER A 216 2.38 -10.16 13.49
CA SER A 216 2.66 -11.42 14.21
C SER A 216 3.99 -12.03 13.75
N PHE A 217 4.27 -11.99 12.45
CA PHE A 217 5.53 -12.42 11.87
C PHE A 217 6.72 -11.63 12.43
N ILE A 218 6.65 -10.30 12.47
CA ILE A 218 7.74 -9.47 13.01
C ILE A 218 7.94 -9.75 14.50
N SER A 219 6.86 -10.01 15.25
CA SER A 219 6.96 -10.40 16.67
C SER A 219 7.63 -11.77 16.86
N ALA A 220 7.30 -12.75 16.02
CA ALA A 220 7.95 -14.06 16.01
C ALA A 220 9.43 -13.94 15.61
N LEU A 221 9.75 -13.07 14.66
CA LEU A 221 11.11 -12.80 14.21
C LEU A 221 11.94 -12.08 15.29
N ALA A 222 11.34 -11.13 16.01
CA ALA A 222 11.97 -10.47 17.16
C ALA A 222 12.44 -11.49 18.20
N THR A 223 11.58 -12.49 18.49
CA THR A 223 11.91 -13.61 19.38
C THR A 223 13.10 -14.40 18.86
N GLN A 224 13.12 -14.72 17.57
CA GLN A 224 14.22 -15.45 16.94
C GLN A 224 15.55 -14.67 16.89
N LEU A 225 15.47 -13.34 16.86
CA LEU A 225 16.63 -12.44 16.87
C LEU A 225 17.03 -11.99 18.29
N ASN A 226 16.37 -12.50 19.34
CA ASN A 226 16.55 -12.11 20.74
C ASN A 226 16.32 -10.60 21.01
N ILE A 227 15.42 -9.96 20.26
CA ILE A 227 14.98 -8.58 20.46
C ILE A 227 13.75 -8.60 21.38
N THR A 228 13.96 -8.31 22.67
CA THR A 228 12.93 -8.45 23.73
C THR A 228 12.22 -7.15 24.07
N ALA A 229 12.77 -5.99 23.71
CA ALA A 229 12.18 -4.68 23.92
C ALA A 229 12.38 -3.81 22.67
N GLY A 230 11.30 -3.18 22.19
CA GLY A 230 11.34 -2.32 21.02
C GLY A 230 9.99 -2.17 20.33
N THR A 231 10.02 -1.43 19.23
CA THR A 231 8.94 -1.23 18.27
C THR A 231 9.08 -2.17 17.08
N TYR A 232 8.06 -2.29 16.23
CA TYR A 232 8.20 -3.04 14.98
C TYR A 232 9.31 -2.46 14.07
N SER A 233 9.49 -1.14 14.06
CA SER A 233 10.57 -0.47 13.32
C SER A 233 11.96 -0.91 13.78
N ASP A 234 12.16 -1.15 15.09
CA ASP A 234 13.45 -1.63 15.61
C ASP A 234 13.80 -3.02 15.07
N VAL A 235 12.80 -3.89 14.91
CA VAL A 235 12.99 -5.21 14.29
C VAL A 235 13.22 -5.07 12.78
N LEU A 236 12.47 -4.21 12.09
CA LEU A 236 12.65 -3.99 10.64
C LEU A 236 14.01 -3.37 10.28
N ALA A 237 14.66 -2.67 11.20
CA ALA A 237 16.02 -2.17 11.04
C ALA A 237 17.09 -3.28 11.10
N SER A 238 16.72 -4.48 11.58
CA SER A 238 17.62 -5.62 11.66
C SER A 238 17.70 -6.40 10.34
N LYS A 239 18.57 -7.42 10.31
CA LYS A 239 18.74 -8.31 9.16
C LYS A 239 18.46 -9.75 9.55
N ALA A 240 17.77 -10.49 8.68
CA ALA A 240 17.47 -11.90 8.88
C ALA A 240 17.82 -12.74 7.63
N THR A 241 18.10 -14.02 7.85
CA THR A 241 18.25 -15.01 6.77
C THR A 241 16.90 -15.54 6.31
N VAL A 242 16.83 -16.13 5.12
CA VAL A 242 15.57 -16.72 4.62
C VAL A 242 15.09 -17.86 5.52
N GLY A 243 15.99 -18.67 6.07
CA GLY A 243 15.64 -19.71 7.04
C GLY A 243 14.99 -19.14 8.31
N GLN A 244 15.47 -18.01 8.81
CA GLN A 244 14.85 -17.29 9.93
C GLN A 244 13.49 -16.71 9.54
N ILE A 245 13.37 -16.09 8.37
CA ILE A 245 12.10 -15.55 7.87
C ILE A 245 11.06 -16.68 7.74
N ALA A 246 11.41 -17.81 7.12
CA ALA A 246 10.53 -18.96 6.97
C ALA A 246 10.14 -19.57 8.33
N THR A 247 11.07 -19.64 9.29
CA THR A 247 10.79 -20.10 10.65
C THR A 247 9.80 -19.17 11.36
N ALA A 248 10.03 -17.86 11.31
CA ALA A 248 9.14 -16.87 11.92
C ALA A 248 7.75 -16.91 11.30
N MET A 249 7.64 -17.06 9.97
CA MET A 249 6.36 -17.24 9.28
C MET A 249 5.63 -18.52 9.73
N ALA A 250 6.35 -19.64 9.87
CA ALA A 250 5.77 -20.91 10.32
C ALA A 250 5.21 -20.85 11.75
N ASN A 251 5.69 -19.90 12.56
CA ASN A 251 5.26 -19.70 13.94
C ASN A 251 4.13 -18.66 14.08
N VAL A 252 3.64 -18.09 12.98
CA VAL A 252 2.52 -17.15 13.02
C VAL A 252 1.21 -17.87 13.41
N PRO A 253 0.46 -17.36 14.40
CA PRO A 253 -0.83 -17.93 14.78
C PRO A 253 -1.85 -17.93 13.62
N GLY A 254 -2.67 -18.97 13.54
CA GLY A 254 -3.73 -19.07 12.52
C GLY A 254 -3.28 -19.58 11.15
N LEU A 255 -1.98 -19.85 10.96
CA LEU A 255 -1.47 -20.44 9.73
C LEU A 255 -1.90 -21.91 9.60
N GLY A 256 -2.42 -22.31 8.43
CA GLY A 256 -2.81 -23.69 8.14
C GLY A 256 -1.63 -24.67 8.24
N ASN A 257 -1.90 -25.91 8.66
CA ASN A 257 -0.86 -26.91 8.93
C ASN A 257 0.02 -27.22 7.70
N THR A 258 -0.58 -27.30 6.51
CA THR A 258 0.14 -27.55 5.26
C THR A 258 1.17 -26.45 4.97
N ALA A 259 0.76 -25.18 5.04
CA ALA A 259 1.67 -24.05 4.84
C ALA A 259 2.77 -24.00 5.91
N LYS A 260 2.42 -24.31 7.17
CA LYS A 260 3.38 -24.39 8.28
C LYS A 260 4.46 -25.45 8.03
N VAL A 261 4.08 -26.67 7.65
CA VAL A 261 5.03 -27.77 7.36
C VAL A 261 5.91 -27.42 6.15
N ALA A 262 5.33 -26.82 5.11
CA ALA A 262 6.08 -26.37 3.95
C ALA A 262 7.13 -25.30 4.33
N LEU A 263 6.76 -24.30 5.14
CA LEU A 263 7.68 -23.28 5.65
C LEU A 263 8.79 -23.86 6.53
N GLN A 264 8.47 -24.84 7.39
CA GLN A 264 9.48 -25.54 8.21
C GLN A 264 10.45 -26.35 7.34
N THR A 265 9.95 -26.96 6.27
CA THR A 265 10.78 -27.67 5.29
C THR A 265 11.73 -26.69 4.59
N ILE A 266 11.22 -25.55 4.12
CA ILE A 266 12.06 -24.49 3.54
C ILE A 266 13.09 -23.98 4.55
N ALA A 267 12.67 -23.71 5.79
CA ALA A 267 13.55 -23.21 6.84
C ALA A 267 14.71 -24.16 7.17
N SER A 268 14.44 -25.46 7.20
CA SER A 268 15.45 -26.50 7.51
C SER A 268 16.35 -26.86 6.34
N LYS A 269 15.88 -26.64 5.09
CA LYS A 269 16.62 -26.98 3.87
C LYS A 269 17.32 -25.79 3.22
N SER A 270 16.93 -24.56 3.55
CA SER A 270 17.61 -23.35 3.06
C SER A 270 19.01 -23.28 3.66
N THR A 271 20.02 -23.28 2.79
CA THR A 271 21.43 -23.18 3.19
C THR A 271 21.98 -21.76 3.05
N SER A 272 21.20 -20.82 2.52
CA SER A 272 21.63 -19.44 2.34
C SER A 272 21.82 -18.73 3.69
N ALA A 273 23.05 -18.31 3.96
CA ALA A 273 23.42 -17.52 5.13
C ALA A 273 23.30 -16.00 4.91
N VAL A 274 22.78 -15.56 3.75
CA VAL A 274 22.68 -14.14 3.40
C VAL A 274 21.67 -13.45 4.31
N LYS A 275 22.11 -12.36 4.96
CA LYS A 275 21.27 -11.55 5.84
C LYS A 275 20.66 -10.37 5.07
N ILE A 276 19.34 -10.37 4.94
CA ILE A 276 18.57 -9.37 4.21
C ILE A 276 18.10 -8.26 5.16
N PRO A 277 18.19 -6.97 4.80
CA PRO A 277 17.52 -5.90 5.54
C PRO A 277 15.99 -6.03 5.46
N LEU A 278 15.34 -6.15 6.60
CA LEU A 278 13.89 -6.39 6.67
C LEU A 278 13.07 -5.19 6.18
N SER A 279 13.61 -3.98 6.28
CA SER A 279 13.03 -2.75 5.73
C SER A 279 12.88 -2.77 4.19
N SER A 280 13.63 -3.61 3.49
CA SER A 280 13.48 -3.81 2.03
C SER A 280 12.37 -4.81 1.69
N LEU A 281 11.93 -5.60 2.68
CA LEU A 281 10.85 -6.56 2.52
C LEU A 281 9.50 -5.92 2.85
N VAL A 282 9.38 -5.27 4.00
CA VAL A 282 8.11 -4.72 4.47
C VAL A 282 8.34 -3.30 4.99
N ASP A 283 7.44 -2.40 4.61
CA ASP A 283 7.31 -1.10 5.27
C ASP A 283 5.99 -1.03 6.05
N LEU A 284 6.09 -0.78 7.36
CA LEU A 284 4.92 -0.60 8.22
C LEU A 284 4.52 0.88 8.38
N GLY A 285 5.26 1.82 7.78
CA GLY A 285 5.06 3.24 7.92
C GLY A 285 4.87 3.64 9.39
N SER A 286 3.82 4.40 9.67
CA SER A 286 3.49 4.84 11.03
C SER A 286 3.12 3.71 12.00
N VAL A 287 2.68 2.54 11.51
CA VAL A 287 2.41 1.34 12.34
C VAL A 287 3.72 0.77 12.91
N GLY A 288 4.86 1.04 12.26
CA GLY A 288 6.17 0.62 12.72
C GLY A 288 6.53 1.12 14.13
N SER A 289 6.00 2.29 14.52
CA SER A 289 6.25 2.91 15.83
C SER A 289 5.54 2.22 17.01
N LEU A 290 4.64 1.27 16.74
CA LEU A 290 3.95 0.53 17.77
C LEU A 290 4.88 -0.47 18.46
N GLY A 291 4.66 -0.67 19.76
CA GLY A 291 5.36 -1.71 20.52
C GLY A 291 5.03 -3.11 19.99
N LEU A 292 5.99 -4.02 20.09
CA LEU A 292 5.80 -5.42 19.67
C LEU A 292 4.57 -6.04 20.35
N GLY A 293 3.74 -6.75 19.57
CA GLY A 293 2.48 -7.35 20.03
C GLY A 293 1.28 -6.38 20.07
N GLN A 294 1.46 -5.09 19.82
CA GLN A 294 0.35 -4.15 19.63
C GLN A 294 -0.20 -4.23 18.21
N GLN A 295 -1.52 -4.22 18.07
CA GLN A 295 -2.19 -4.19 16.76
C GLN A 295 -3.31 -3.14 16.75
N PRO A 296 -3.30 -2.19 15.78
CA PRO A 296 -4.40 -1.27 15.61
C PRO A 296 -5.68 -2.01 15.24
N SER A 297 -6.77 -1.70 15.94
CA SER A 297 -8.08 -2.27 15.62
C SER A 297 -8.50 -1.89 14.20
N GLY A 298 -8.88 -2.88 13.40
CA GLY A 298 -9.37 -2.68 12.02
C GLY A 298 -8.30 -2.54 10.94
N LEU A 299 -7.00 -2.52 11.28
CA LEU A 299 -5.91 -2.54 10.29
C LEU A 299 -5.22 -3.90 10.31
N GLY A 300 -5.75 -4.85 9.54
CA GLY A 300 -5.08 -6.12 9.27
C GLY A 300 -3.90 -5.89 8.32
N VAL A 301 -2.70 -6.30 8.70
CA VAL A 301 -1.54 -6.28 7.81
C VAL A 301 -1.20 -7.71 7.49
N ASP A 302 -1.74 -8.20 6.39
CA ASP A 302 -1.48 -9.55 5.91
C ASP A 302 -0.64 -9.51 4.63
N ALA A 303 0.07 -10.60 4.40
CA ALA A 303 0.97 -10.79 3.28
C ALA A 303 0.86 -12.23 2.78
N SER A 304 0.89 -12.46 1.46
CA SER A 304 0.94 -13.84 0.94
C SER A 304 2.21 -14.51 1.43
N ALA A 305 2.10 -15.73 1.98
CA ALA A 305 3.25 -16.49 2.45
C ALA A 305 4.24 -16.72 1.29
N MET A 306 3.73 -17.10 0.13
CA MET A 306 4.56 -17.32 -1.04
C MET A 306 5.22 -16.01 -1.51
N GLY A 307 4.49 -14.88 -1.50
CA GLY A 307 5.05 -13.56 -1.82
C GLY A 307 6.16 -13.11 -0.86
N MET A 308 6.00 -13.35 0.44
CA MET A 308 7.05 -13.07 1.44
C MET A 308 8.31 -13.91 1.21
N LEU A 309 8.12 -15.21 0.96
CA LEU A 309 9.23 -16.13 0.70
C LEU A 309 9.98 -15.75 -0.57
N THR A 310 9.27 -15.38 -1.64
CA THR A 310 9.89 -15.06 -2.93
C THR A 310 10.57 -13.72 -2.86
N ALA A 311 9.96 -12.71 -2.23
CA ALA A 311 10.61 -11.43 -1.98
C ALA A 311 11.86 -11.60 -1.08
N ALA A 312 11.80 -12.44 -0.03
CA ALA A 312 12.97 -12.77 0.77
C ALA A 312 14.03 -13.53 -0.06
N ALA A 313 13.64 -14.50 -0.89
CA ALA A 313 14.55 -15.25 -1.75
C ALA A 313 15.27 -14.31 -2.73
N VAL A 314 14.52 -13.44 -3.41
CA VAL A 314 15.02 -12.40 -4.32
C VAL A 314 16.05 -11.51 -3.62
N LEU A 315 15.72 -11.01 -2.42
CA LEU A 315 16.61 -10.14 -1.66
C LEU A 315 17.84 -10.86 -1.12
N ALA A 316 17.74 -12.13 -0.71
CA ALA A 316 18.88 -12.96 -0.29
C ALA A 316 19.77 -13.34 -1.47
N ASN A 317 19.20 -13.44 -2.66
CA ASN A 317 19.96 -13.82 -3.84
C ASN A 317 20.91 -12.68 -4.28
N GLY A 318 20.70 -11.43 -3.85
CA GLY A 318 21.65 -10.34 -4.08
C GLY A 318 21.95 -10.14 -5.57
N THR A 319 23.23 -10.14 -5.97
CA THR A 319 23.66 -10.11 -7.38
C THR A 319 23.73 -11.51 -8.02
N ASN A 320 23.40 -12.57 -7.28
CA ASN A 320 23.58 -13.93 -7.75
C ASN A 320 22.57 -14.27 -8.83
N GLN A 321 23.09 -14.91 -9.87
CA GLN A 321 22.33 -15.41 -11.01
C GLN A 321 21.94 -16.85 -10.70
N ALA A 322 20.65 -17.18 -10.76
CA ALA A 322 20.20 -18.56 -10.63
C ALA A 322 20.31 -19.24 -11.99
N ALA A 323 21.18 -20.25 -12.12
CA ALA A 323 21.27 -21.12 -13.28
C ALA A 323 20.63 -22.47 -12.92
N ILE A 324 19.54 -22.80 -13.59
CA ILE A 324 18.72 -23.97 -13.32
C ILE A 324 18.70 -24.82 -14.58
N ASP A 325 19.13 -26.07 -14.47
CA ASP A 325 18.97 -27.07 -15.52
C ASP A 325 17.70 -27.86 -15.26
N LEU A 326 16.66 -27.62 -16.07
CA LEU A 326 15.39 -28.32 -15.99
C LEU A 326 15.38 -29.59 -16.86
N GLY A 327 16.43 -29.86 -17.64
CA GLY A 327 16.52 -31.04 -18.50
C GLY A 327 15.32 -31.22 -19.43
N ALA A 328 14.84 -32.46 -19.56
CA ALA A 328 13.66 -32.84 -20.34
C ALA A 328 12.35 -32.84 -19.50
N THR A 329 12.32 -32.08 -18.40
CA THR A 329 11.15 -32.05 -17.49
C THR A 329 9.92 -31.39 -18.13
N ILE A 330 10.12 -30.63 -19.21
CA ILE A 330 9.05 -29.92 -19.92
C ILE A 330 8.64 -30.72 -21.16
N PRO A 331 7.38 -31.15 -21.26
CA PRO A 331 6.88 -31.88 -22.43
C PRO A 331 7.16 -31.11 -23.73
N GLY A 332 7.75 -31.80 -24.72
CA GLY A 332 8.09 -31.21 -26.02
C GLY A 332 9.51 -30.62 -26.11
N LEU A 333 10.24 -30.50 -24.99
CA LEU A 333 11.63 -30.01 -24.98
C LEU A 333 12.60 -31.13 -24.57
N LEU A 334 13.72 -31.25 -25.30
CA LEU A 334 14.79 -32.23 -25.02
C LEU A 334 15.71 -31.77 -23.90
N SER A 335 15.98 -30.48 -23.84
CA SER A 335 16.78 -29.86 -22.78
C SER A 335 16.30 -28.44 -22.56
N THR A 336 16.35 -28.00 -21.30
CA THR A 336 15.90 -26.67 -20.90
C THR A 336 16.84 -26.12 -19.84
N LYS A 337 17.55 -25.03 -20.15
CA LYS A 337 18.39 -24.29 -19.21
C LYS A 337 17.81 -22.92 -18.98
N LEU A 338 17.70 -22.53 -17.72
CA LEU A 338 17.09 -21.30 -17.29
C LEU A 338 18.10 -20.51 -16.45
N ASN A 339 18.48 -19.33 -16.93
CA ASN A 339 19.31 -18.38 -16.22
C ASN A 339 18.45 -17.21 -15.80
N ILE A 340 18.44 -16.88 -14.51
CA ILE A 340 17.62 -15.81 -13.94
C ILE A 340 18.56 -14.83 -13.24
N ALA A 341 18.44 -13.56 -13.59
CA ALA A 341 19.02 -12.45 -12.85
C ALA A 341 17.89 -11.60 -12.30
N ILE A 342 18.01 -11.21 -11.03
CA ILE A 342 16.99 -10.40 -10.36
C ILE A 342 17.65 -9.09 -9.93
N GLY A 343 17.09 -8.00 -10.41
CA GLY A 343 17.53 -6.64 -10.11
C GLY A 343 16.92 -6.17 -8.80
N GLN A 344 17.62 -5.24 -8.12
CA GLN A 344 17.09 -4.63 -6.92
C GLN A 344 15.91 -3.71 -7.26
N PRO A 345 14.83 -3.70 -6.45
CA PRO A 345 13.86 -2.60 -6.47
C PRO A 345 14.58 -1.27 -6.20
N ALA A 346 13.89 -0.14 -6.43
CA ALA A 346 14.39 1.16 -5.98
C ALA A 346 14.79 1.08 -4.49
N GLN A 347 15.89 1.72 -4.09
CA GLN A 347 16.55 1.59 -2.78
C GLN A 347 15.67 1.90 -1.55
N SER A 348 14.39 2.21 -1.74
CA SER A 348 13.43 2.55 -0.68
C SER A 348 12.01 2.05 -0.95
N SER A 349 11.80 1.11 -1.89
CA SER A 349 10.47 0.59 -2.20
C SER A 349 10.33 -0.87 -1.79
N PRO A 350 9.54 -1.19 -0.74
CA PRO A 350 9.21 -2.56 -0.40
C PRO A 350 8.23 -3.15 -1.43
N TRP A 351 7.95 -4.46 -1.32
CA TRP A 351 6.87 -5.12 -2.07
C TRP A 351 5.50 -5.06 -1.34
N LEU A 352 5.51 -4.69 -0.05
CA LEU A 352 4.35 -4.45 0.80
C LEU A 352 4.57 -3.20 1.66
N ALA A 353 3.61 -2.28 1.68
CA ALA A 353 3.66 -1.07 2.49
C ALA A 353 2.36 -0.82 3.27
N VAL A 354 2.47 -0.17 4.43
CA VAL A 354 1.35 0.30 5.26
C VAL A 354 1.51 1.78 5.55
N ASP A 355 0.85 2.63 4.78
CA ASP A 355 0.97 4.07 4.96
C ASP A 355 -0.20 4.84 4.32
N GLY A 356 -0.10 6.17 4.30
CA GLY A 356 -1.08 7.09 3.71
C GLY A 356 -0.89 7.36 2.21
N ILE A 357 -1.72 8.26 1.70
CA ILE A 357 -1.77 8.65 0.28
C ILE A 357 -0.40 9.09 -0.25
N GLY A 358 -0.02 8.60 -1.42
CA GLY A 358 1.25 8.91 -2.10
C GLY A 358 2.29 7.78 -2.04
N THR A 359 2.07 6.79 -1.18
CA THR A 359 2.95 5.62 -1.01
C THR A 359 3.04 4.80 -2.29
N VAL A 360 4.26 4.36 -2.62
CA VAL A 360 4.57 3.62 -3.85
C VAL A 360 5.25 2.31 -3.50
N VAL A 361 4.74 1.23 -4.10
CA VAL A 361 5.26 -0.14 -3.96
C VAL A 361 5.65 -0.64 -5.35
N ARG A 362 6.77 -1.35 -5.45
CA ARG A 362 7.31 -1.83 -6.74
C ARG A 362 7.77 -3.28 -6.66
N THR A 363 7.63 -4.02 -7.75
CA THR A 363 8.23 -5.35 -7.90
C THR A 363 9.72 -5.24 -8.27
N ALA A 364 10.47 -6.33 -8.11
CA ALA A 364 11.84 -6.42 -8.62
C ALA A 364 11.88 -6.45 -10.15
N GLN A 365 12.97 -5.94 -10.73
CA GLN A 365 13.28 -6.16 -12.15
C GLN A 365 13.82 -7.59 -12.33
N THR A 366 13.49 -8.25 -13.43
CA THR A 366 13.93 -9.62 -13.68
C THR A 366 14.38 -9.81 -15.11
N ARG A 367 15.53 -10.46 -15.30
CA ARG A 367 16.00 -10.96 -16.60
C ARG A 367 16.02 -12.47 -16.55
N ILE A 368 15.46 -13.08 -17.59
CA ILE A 368 15.45 -14.53 -17.79
C ILE A 368 16.10 -14.82 -19.14
N LYS A 369 17.02 -15.77 -19.16
CA LYS A 369 17.52 -16.39 -20.38
C LYS A 369 17.15 -17.87 -20.33
N LEU A 370 16.21 -18.24 -21.18
CA LEU A 370 15.77 -19.61 -21.41
C LEU A 370 16.49 -20.12 -22.66
N THR A 371 17.24 -21.21 -22.53
CA THR A 371 17.82 -21.93 -23.67
C THR A 371 17.19 -23.30 -23.71
N ALA A 372 16.35 -23.55 -24.71
CA ALA A 372 15.69 -24.83 -24.88
C ALA A 372 16.05 -25.47 -26.23
N SER A 373 16.10 -26.79 -26.28
CA SER A 373 16.21 -27.54 -27.53
C SER A 373 14.95 -28.36 -27.75
N VAL A 374 14.36 -28.27 -28.94
CA VAL A 374 13.16 -29.01 -29.32
C VAL A 374 13.57 -30.28 -30.04
N GLY A 375 12.96 -31.39 -29.65
CA GLY A 375 13.18 -32.69 -30.27
C GLY A 375 12.27 -32.88 -31.46
N ILE A 376 12.85 -33.35 -32.55
CA ILE A 376 12.16 -33.70 -33.79
C ILE A 376 11.81 -35.18 -33.77
N GLY A 377 10.51 -35.48 -33.66
CA GLY A 377 9.95 -36.80 -33.93
C GLY A 377 9.49 -36.99 -35.38
N THR A 378 9.71 -36.02 -36.28
CA THR A 378 9.14 -36.03 -37.63
C THR A 378 10.20 -36.34 -38.71
N PRO A 379 9.91 -37.29 -39.63
CA PRO A 379 10.77 -37.61 -40.76
C PRO A 379 10.64 -36.52 -41.84
N GLY A 380 11.78 -36.08 -42.38
CA GLY A 380 11.94 -35.34 -43.64
C GLY A 380 10.90 -34.25 -43.94
N ILE A 381 11.29 -32.99 -43.78
CA ILE A 381 10.58 -31.89 -44.45
C ILE A 381 10.73 -32.14 -45.95
N GLY A 382 9.63 -32.27 -46.68
CA GLY A 382 9.64 -32.60 -48.10
C GLY A 382 10.66 -31.77 -48.90
N GLY A 383 11.32 -32.39 -49.88
CA GLY A 383 12.40 -31.77 -50.66
C GLY A 383 13.83 -32.16 -50.26
N GLY A 384 14.01 -33.22 -49.45
CA GLY A 384 15.33 -33.73 -49.07
C GLY A 384 15.99 -32.97 -47.91
N VAL A 385 15.21 -32.20 -47.16
CA VAL A 385 15.62 -31.40 -46.02
C VAL A 385 15.27 -32.16 -44.73
N ASN A 386 16.25 -32.37 -43.85
CA ASN A 386 16.03 -32.92 -42.52
C ASN A 386 16.40 -31.85 -41.49
N LEU A 387 15.44 -31.41 -40.66
CA LEU A 387 15.80 -30.72 -39.41
C LEU A 387 16.58 -31.72 -38.55
N VAL A 388 17.59 -31.26 -37.83
CA VAL A 388 18.44 -32.08 -36.94
C VAL A 388 18.25 -31.63 -35.49
N ALA A 389 18.21 -30.32 -35.27
CA ALA A 389 17.93 -29.73 -33.97
C ALA A 389 17.26 -28.36 -34.17
N VAL A 390 16.43 -27.96 -33.20
CA VAL A 390 15.91 -26.60 -33.09
C VAL A 390 16.25 -26.07 -31.72
N ASN A 391 16.92 -24.92 -31.69
CA ASN A 391 17.34 -24.23 -30.48
C ASN A 391 16.52 -22.95 -30.31
N LEU A 392 16.10 -22.71 -29.07
CA LEU A 392 15.29 -21.56 -28.68
C LEU A 392 16.02 -20.79 -27.57
N PRO A 393 16.93 -19.86 -27.94
CA PRO A 393 17.56 -18.93 -27.01
C PRO A 393 16.66 -17.72 -26.80
N LEU A 394 15.76 -17.83 -25.82
CA LEU A 394 14.80 -16.81 -25.46
C LEU A 394 15.32 -15.97 -24.28
N ASN A 395 15.42 -14.66 -24.48
CA ASN A 395 15.77 -13.70 -23.45
C ASN A 395 14.56 -12.84 -23.14
N VAL A 396 14.16 -12.78 -21.88
CA VAL A 396 13.01 -12.02 -21.39
C VAL A 396 13.52 -11.05 -20.35
N GLU A 397 13.29 -9.77 -20.56
CA GLU A 397 13.56 -8.72 -19.59
C GLU A 397 12.25 -8.10 -19.15
N VAL A 398 11.94 -8.19 -17.87
CA VAL A 398 10.73 -7.64 -17.26
C VAL A 398 11.15 -6.54 -16.30
N ALA A 399 10.62 -5.34 -16.52
CA ALA A 399 10.80 -4.21 -15.63
C ALA A 399 9.86 -4.30 -14.42
N TYR A 400 9.99 -3.34 -13.50
CA TYR A 400 9.14 -3.27 -12.33
C TYR A 400 7.68 -2.94 -12.71
N ALA A 401 6.73 -3.61 -12.05
CA ALA A 401 5.37 -3.11 -11.90
C ALA A 401 5.34 -2.13 -10.71
N GLU A 402 4.47 -1.13 -10.78
CA GLU A 402 4.32 -0.12 -9.72
C GLU A 402 2.86 -0.02 -9.28
N ALA A 403 2.63 0.11 -7.97
CA ALA A 403 1.34 0.45 -7.41
C ALA A 403 1.49 1.67 -6.49
N LYS A 404 0.67 2.70 -6.72
CA LYS A 404 0.65 3.93 -5.95
C LYS A 404 -0.70 4.13 -5.29
N LEU A 405 -0.70 4.30 -3.98
CA LEU A 405 -1.91 4.65 -3.23
C LEU A 405 -2.31 6.09 -3.55
N THR A 406 -3.45 6.27 -4.22
CA THR A 406 -3.92 7.59 -4.69
C THR A 406 -4.97 8.21 -3.80
N ASP A 407 -5.83 7.39 -3.17
CA ASP A 407 -6.90 7.90 -2.33
C ASP A 407 -7.39 6.86 -1.31
N ILE A 408 -7.86 7.33 -0.15
CA ILE A 408 -8.59 6.51 0.83
C ILE A 408 -9.80 7.33 1.30
N THR A 409 -11.00 6.82 1.04
CA THR A 409 -12.26 7.52 1.37
C THR A 409 -13.16 6.66 2.25
N CYS A 410 -13.93 7.31 3.11
CA CYS A 410 -14.88 6.66 4.01
C CYS A 410 -16.20 7.44 4.03
N PRO A 411 -17.03 7.33 2.96
CA PRO A 411 -18.16 8.23 2.74
C PRO A 411 -19.23 8.23 3.83
N THR A 412 -19.53 7.06 4.42
CA THR A 412 -20.58 6.87 5.43
C THR A 412 -20.02 6.30 6.75
N GLY A 413 -18.71 6.43 6.96
CA GLY A 413 -18.00 5.95 8.16
C GLY A 413 -17.08 4.75 7.92
N PRO A 414 -16.54 4.13 8.99
CA PRO A 414 -15.46 3.14 8.90
C PRO A 414 -15.78 1.89 8.06
N SER A 415 -17.04 1.48 7.98
CA SER A 415 -17.49 0.30 7.21
C SER A 415 -17.62 0.55 5.71
N SER A 416 -17.54 1.82 5.27
CA SER A 416 -17.68 2.23 3.87
C SER A 416 -16.35 2.55 3.20
N ILE A 417 -15.25 2.05 3.78
CA ILE A 417 -13.90 2.34 3.30
C ILE A 417 -13.73 1.93 1.84
N SER A 418 -13.10 2.82 1.08
CA SER A 418 -12.75 2.64 -0.32
C SER A 418 -11.33 3.12 -0.55
N VAL A 419 -10.48 2.25 -1.08
CA VAL A 419 -9.05 2.51 -1.33
C VAL A 419 -8.83 2.53 -2.84
N SER A 420 -8.23 3.60 -3.36
CA SER A 420 -7.86 3.71 -4.76
C SER A 420 -6.35 3.60 -4.93
N ILE A 421 -5.93 2.71 -5.83
CA ILE A 421 -4.53 2.46 -6.16
C ILE A 421 -4.36 2.64 -7.67
N ALA A 422 -3.48 3.54 -8.08
CA ALA A 422 -3.03 3.62 -9.45
C ALA A 422 -1.95 2.57 -9.68
N ALA A 423 -2.22 1.59 -10.53
CA ALA A 423 -1.29 0.53 -10.86
C ALA A 423 -0.76 0.69 -12.29
N HIS A 424 0.55 0.54 -12.42
CA HIS A 424 1.31 0.55 -13.67
C HIS A 424 1.86 -0.86 -13.91
N PRO A 425 1.37 -1.57 -14.95
CA PRO A 425 1.93 -2.86 -15.35
C PRO A 425 3.40 -2.75 -15.70
N GLY A 426 4.19 -3.77 -15.36
CA GLY A 426 5.60 -3.83 -15.74
C GLY A 426 5.76 -3.97 -17.26
N VAL A 427 6.71 -3.25 -17.84
CA VAL A 427 7.08 -3.46 -19.25
C VAL A 427 7.87 -4.76 -19.39
N ALA A 428 7.76 -5.42 -20.54
CA ALA A 428 8.57 -6.59 -20.84
C ALA A 428 9.09 -6.55 -22.26
N GLN A 429 10.32 -6.98 -22.44
CA GLN A 429 10.96 -7.15 -23.73
C GLN A 429 11.39 -8.61 -23.87
N LEU A 430 11.04 -9.22 -25.00
CA LEU A 430 11.41 -10.58 -25.33
C LEU A 430 12.25 -10.56 -26.61
N ASN A 431 13.40 -11.21 -26.57
CA ASN A 431 14.31 -11.33 -27.70
C ASN A 431 14.68 -12.80 -27.90
N LEU A 432 14.38 -13.32 -29.08
CA LEU A 432 14.84 -14.64 -29.52
C LEU A 432 16.17 -14.41 -30.24
N ALA A 433 17.29 -14.53 -29.53
CA ALA A 433 18.61 -14.12 -30.01
C ALA A 433 19.73 -14.56 -29.04
N ASN A 434 20.98 -14.48 -29.49
CA ASN A 434 22.14 -14.65 -28.61
C ASN A 434 22.41 -13.34 -27.88
N SER A 435 22.71 -13.40 -26.57
CA SER A 435 23.20 -12.25 -25.81
C SER A 435 24.72 -12.19 -25.88
N ASN A 436 25.26 -11.04 -26.28
CA ASN A 436 26.69 -10.84 -26.52
C ASN A 436 27.49 -10.53 -25.25
N ASN A 437 26.83 -10.25 -24.13
CA ASN A 437 27.48 -9.92 -22.87
C ASN A 437 26.97 -10.84 -21.74
N PRO A 438 27.33 -12.14 -21.76
CA PRO A 438 26.92 -13.08 -20.71
C PRO A 438 27.46 -12.68 -19.33
N SER A 439 28.61 -12.00 -19.24
CA SER A 439 29.15 -11.44 -17.99
C SER A 439 28.34 -10.29 -17.42
N GLY A 440 27.66 -9.51 -18.27
CA GLY A 440 26.82 -8.37 -17.90
C GLY A 440 25.34 -8.70 -17.75
N PHE A 441 24.93 -9.97 -17.82
CA PHE A 441 23.52 -10.37 -17.76
C PHE A 441 22.79 -9.85 -16.51
N ALA A 442 23.46 -9.90 -15.34
CA ALA A 442 22.94 -9.39 -14.07
C ALA A 442 23.18 -7.88 -13.84
N ASP A 443 23.88 -7.19 -14.75
CA ASP A 443 24.07 -5.75 -14.64
C ASP A 443 22.87 -5.03 -15.29
N PHE A 444 21.90 -4.64 -14.46
CA PHE A 444 20.70 -3.91 -14.89
C PHE A 444 20.99 -2.44 -15.23
N SER A 445 22.21 -1.93 -14.99
CA SER A 445 22.60 -0.58 -15.41
C SER A 445 22.98 -0.51 -16.89
N GLN A 446 23.27 -1.65 -17.52
CA GLN A 446 23.62 -1.74 -18.92
C GLN A 446 22.53 -2.47 -19.73
N PRO A 447 22.15 -1.94 -20.90
CA PRO A 447 21.24 -2.65 -21.80
C PRO A 447 21.92 -3.90 -22.37
N GLN A 448 21.13 -4.96 -22.57
CA GLN A 448 21.61 -6.15 -23.27
C GLN A 448 21.69 -5.90 -24.78
N THR A 449 22.75 -6.42 -25.41
CA THR A 449 22.91 -6.40 -26.86
C THR A 449 22.74 -7.80 -27.42
N PHE A 450 22.00 -7.90 -28.53
CA PHE A 450 21.60 -9.18 -29.12
C PHE A 450 22.15 -9.33 -30.54
N THR A 451 22.53 -10.55 -30.91
CA THR A 451 22.84 -10.95 -32.30
C THR A 451 22.05 -12.17 -32.72
N ASP A 452 22.03 -12.42 -34.02
CA ASP A 452 21.46 -13.65 -34.57
C ASP A 452 21.99 -14.89 -33.83
N ALA A 453 21.06 -15.77 -33.50
CA ALA A 453 21.35 -17.07 -32.88
C ALA A 453 21.15 -18.19 -33.89
N ASP A 454 21.83 -19.30 -33.67
CA ASP A 454 21.54 -20.54 -34.36
C ASP A 454 20.20 -21.10 -33.88
N ILE A 455 19.17 -21.01 -34.71
CA ILE A 455 17.79 -21.39 -34.39
C ILE A 455 17.52 -22.84 -34.82
N ALA A 456 18.12 -23.28 -35.93
CA ALA A 456 17.90 -24.61 -36.43
C ALA A 456 19.10 -25.14 -37.21
N ASP A 457 19.40 -26.40 -36.96
CA ASP A 457 20.37 -27.17 -37.71
C ASP A 457 19.66 -28.02 -38.75
N VAL A 458 20.06 -27.91 -40.01
CA VAL A 458 19.40 -28.54 -41.14
C VAL A 458 20.39 -29.34 -41.98
N LYS A 459 20.01 -30.54 -42.40
CA LYS A 459 20.77 -31.36 -43.36
C LYS A 459 20.03 -31.44 -44.69
N LEU A 460 20.70 -31.08 -45.78
CA LEU A 460 20.16 -31.13 -47.13
C LEU A 460 20.92 -32.17 -47.97
N LEU A 461 20.27 -33.30 -48.30
CA LEU A 461 20.87 -34.42 -49.06
C LEU A 461 22.31 -34.78 -48.60
N LEU A 462 23.32 -34.47 -49.44
CA LEU A 462 24.75 -34.78 -49.28
C LEU A 462 25.55 -33.61 -48.66
N ILE A 463 24.93 -32.44 -48.47
CA ILE A 463 25.59 -31.27 -47.89
C ILE A 463 25.63 -31.43 -46.35
N PRO A 464 26.78 -31.19 -45.70
CA PRO A 464 26.87 -31.21 -44.24
C PRO A 464 25.97 -30.13 -43.61
N LEU A 465 25.81 -30.22 -42.29
CA LEU A 465 24.96 -29.37 -41.44
C LEU A 465 24.95 -27.89 -41.88
N ILE A 466 23.77 -27.38 -42.20
CA ILE A 466 23.49 -25.98 -42.51
C ILE A 466 22.91 -25.33 -41.27
N GLN A 467 23.51 -24.24 -40.83
CA GLN A 467 23.04 -23.46 -39.69
C GLN A 467 22.07 -22.38 -40.16
N VAL A 468 20.90 -22.36 -39.54
CA VAL A 468 19.86 -21.35 -39.76
C VAL A 468 19.98 -20.34 -38.64
N MET A 469 20.55 -19.19 -38.96
CA MET A 469 20.68 -18.09 -38.01
C MET A 469 19.43 -17.23 -38.01
N GLY A 470 19.08 -16.64 -36.87
CA GLY A 470 17.92 -15.77 -36.81
C GLY A 470 17.78 -15.01 -35.52
N SER A 471 16.96 -13.96 -35.60
CA SER A 471 16.59 -13.16 -34.45
C SER A 471 15.17 -12.62 -34.57
N ALA A 472 14.55 -12.40 -33.40
CA ALA A 472 13.27 -11.74 -33.28
C ALA A 472 13.23 -10.92 -32.00
N ALA A 473 12.46 -9.83 -32.00
CA ALA A 473 12.20 -9.03 -30.82
C ALA A 473 10.73 -8.64 -30.73
N THR A 474 10.18 -8.65 -29.53
CA THR A 474 8.86 -8.09 -29.21
C THR A 474 8.94 -7.35 -27.89
N ALA A 475 8.20 -6.26 -27.75
CA ALA A 475 8.21 -5.44 -26.54
C ALA A 475 6.80 -4.98 -26.18
N ILE A 476 6.53 -4.94 -24.88
CA ILE A 476 5.33 -4.38 -24.28
C ILE A 476 5.69 -3.00 -23.75
N THR A 477 5.37 -1.97 -24.53
CA THR A 477 5.78 -0.58 -24.24
C THR A 477 4.62 0.37 -23.90
N ASN A 478 3.36 -0.06 -24.11
CA ASN A 478 2.18 0.76 -23.81
C ASN A 478 1.51 0.32 -22.51
N ASN A 479 1.81 1.02 -21.41
CA ASN A 479 1.32 0.73 -20.07
C ASN A 479 0.82 2.01 -19.35
N ASN A 480 -0.35 2.51 -19.74
CA ASN A 480 -0.98 3.61 -19.00
C ASN A 480 -1.40 3.15 -17.58
N PRO A 481 -1.30 4.04 -16.57
CA PRO A 481 -1.83 3.76 -15.24
C PRO A 481 -3.31 3.41 -15.33
N GLN A 482 -3.72 2.38 -14.61
CA GLN A 482 -5.14 2.14 -14.36
C GLN A 482 -5.41 2.24 -12.86
N THR A 483 -6.46 2.99 -12.51
CA THR A 483 -6.91 3.11 -11.13
C THR A 483 -7.78 1.91 -10.77
N LEU A 484 -7.33 1.15 -9.77
CA LEU A 484 -8.07 0.09 -9.12
C LEU A 484 -8.70 0.63 -7.83
N THR A 485 -10.00 0.40 -7.64
CA THR A 485 -10.71 0.77 -6.41
C THR A 485 -11.10 -0.49 -5.66
N PHE A 486 -10.79 -0.56 -4.36
CA PHE A 486 -11.10 -1.67 -3.46
C PHE A 486 -12.09 -1.20 -2.40
N ASN A 487 -13.24 -1.86 -2.32
CA ASN A 487 -14.23 -1.59 -1.27
C ASN A 487 -13.97 -2.45 -0.03
N ALA A 488 -14.73 -2.23 1.05
CA ALA A 488 -14.61 -2.99 2.29
C ALA A 488 -14.69 -4.52 2.11
N THR A 489 -15.57 -5.01 1.22
CA THR A 489 -15.71 -6.45 0.92
C THR A 489 -14.49 -6.98 0.18
N ASP A 490 -13.96 -6.24 -0.79
CA ASP A 490 -12.73 -6.61 -1.51
C ASP A 490 -11.54 -6.71 -0.53
N ILE A 491 -11.46 -5.79 0.43
CA ILE A 491 -10.40 -5.76 1.44
C ILE A 491 -10.56 -6.94 2.41
N ALA A 492 -11.79 -7.20 2.89
CA ALA A 492 -12.08 -8.32 3.79
C ALA A 492 -11.82 -9.69 3.13
N ASN A 493 -12.19 -9.83 1.86
CA ASN A 493 -11.96 -11.03 1.06
C ASN A 493 -10.55 -11.09 0.46
N LYS A 494 -9.73 -10.06 0.68
CA LYS A 494 -8.35 -10.01 0.20
C LYS A 494 -8.26 -10.18 -1.32
N THR A 495 -9.25 -9.64 -2.03
CA THR A 495 -9.38 -9.74 -3.47
C THR A 495 -8.17 -9.11 -4.16
N VAL A 496 -7.57 -9.86 -5.08
CA VAL A 496 -6.53 -9.33 -5.97
C VAL A 496 -7.19 -8.79 -7.23
N LYS A 497 -6.82 -7.59 -7.65
CA LYS A 497 -7.23 -7.00 -8.93
C LYS A 497 -6.01 -6.84 -9.82
N THR A 498 -6.16 -7.26 -11.07
CA THR A 498 -5.08 -7.25 -12.07
C THR A 498 -5.28 -6.09 -13.03
N VAL A 499 -4.19 -5.34 -13.26
CA VAL A 499 -4.10 -4.42 -14.41
C VAL A 499 -3.22 -5.08 -15.45
N SER A 500 -3.70 -5.14 -16.70
CA SER A 500 -2.98 -5.76 -17.82
C SER A 500 -2.82 -4.78 -18.97
N THR A 501 -1.73 -4.89 -19.72
CA THR A 501 -1.56 -4.15 -20.97
C THR A 501 -2.51 -4.69 -22.04
N ARG A 502 -3.09 -3.81 -22.86
CA ARG A 502 -4.11 -4.16 -23.86
C ARG A 502 -3.60 -5.05 -25.00
N ASN A 503 -2.28 -5.20 -25.14
CA ASN A 503 -1.64 -5.86 -26.26
C ASN A 503 -1.28 -7.34 -26.01
N ILE A 504 -1.57 -7.90 -24.83
CA ILE A 504 -1.27 -9.32 -24.50
C ILE A 504 -2.46 -10.25 -24.88
N SER A 505 -3.27 -9.88 -25.87
CA SER A 505 -4.34 -10.76 -26.34
C SER A 505 -3.81 -11.99 -27.10
N GLN A 506 -2.52 -12.00 -27.45
CA GLN A 506 -1.81 -13.11 -28.10
C GLN A 506 -0.57 -13.52 -27.27
N SER A 507 -0.20 -14.79 -27.39
CA SER A 507 1.03 -15.35 -26.80
C SER A 507 2.26 -14.55 -27.28
N LEU A 508 3.09 -14.10 -26.34
CA LEU A 508 4.30 -13.32 -26.63
C LEU A 508 5.30 -14.15 -27.43
N THR A 509 5.43 -15.43 -27.12
CA THR A 509 6.29 -16.36 -27.87
C THR A 509 5.75 -16.59 -29.29
N THR A 510 4.43 -16.63 -29.48
CA THR A 510 3.82 -16.71 -30.82
C THR A 510 4.10 -15.45 -31.65
N SER A 511 3.95 -14.25 -31.07
CA SER A 511 4.31 -13.00 -31.75
C SER A 511 5.79 -12.94 -32.10
N LEU A 512 6.66 -13.47 -31.23
CA LEU A 512 8.11 -13.52 -31.44
C LEU A 512 8.48 -14.48 -32.57
N VAL A 513 7.87 -15.68 -32.61
CA VAL A 513 8.06 -16.68 -33.68
C VAL A 513 7.55 -16.16 -35.03
N ASN A 514 6.42 -15.44 -35.05
CA ASN A 514 5.88 -14.85 -36.28
C ASN A 514 6.77 -13.72 -36.84
N ASN A 515 7.44 -12.98 -35.97
CA ASN A 515 8.37 -11.90 -36.34
C ASN A 515 9.81 -12.39 -36.57
N LEU A 516 10.03 -13.70 -36.63
CA LEU A 516 11.36 -14.29 -36.79
C LEU A 516 11.96 -13.97 -38.16
N SER A 517 13.10 -13.29 -38.12
CA SER A 517 13.98 -13.09 -39.26
C SER A 517 14.99 -14.23 -39.30
N LEU A 518 15.09 -14.91 -40.45
CA LEU A 518 16.00 -16.04 -40.64
C LEU A 518 16.98 -15.73 -41.78
N SER A 519 18.24 -16.06 -41.55
CA SER A 519 19.32 -16.05 -42.52
C SER A 519 20.00 -17.43 -42.51
N VAL A 520 20.61 -17.82 -43.63
CA VAL A 520 21.30 -19.11 -43.73
C VAL A 520 22.78 -18.84 -43.95
N ASN A 521 23.62 -19.49 -43.13
CA ASN A 521 25.06 -19.45 -43.33
C ASN A 521 25.54 -20.79 -43.90
N VAL A 522 26.10 -20.78 -45.10
CA VAL A 522 26.67 -21.96 -45.76
C VAL A 522 28.13 -21.71 -46.08
N LEU A 523 29.02 -22.06 -45.14
CA LEU A 523 30.47 -22.34 -45.34
C LEU A 523 31.18 -21.54 -46.48
N GLY A 524 30.90 -20.24 -46.63
CA GLY A 524 31.51 -19.37 -47.65
C GLY A 524 31.13 -19.63 -49.12
N LEU A 525 30.12 -20.44 -49.43
CA LEU A 525 29.68 -20.68 -50.80
C LEU A 525 28.50 -19.75 -51.15
N GLY A 526 28.72 -18.84 -52.11
CA GLY A 526 27.73 -17.85 -52.59
C GLY A 526 26.57 -18.46 -53.39
N ILE A 527 25.84 -19.39 -52.78
CA ILE A 527 24.63 -20.00 -53.34
C ILE A 527 23.44 -19.10 -52.97
N ASP A 528 22.58 -18.81 -53.94
CA ASP A 528 21.31 -18.12 -53.69
C ASP A 528 20.36 -19.07 -52.94
N LEU A 529 20.31 -18.90 -51.62
CA LEU A 529 19.56 -19.76 -50.70
C LEU A 529 18.16 -19.20 -50.38
N THR A 530 17.69 -18.19 -51.11
CA THR A 530 16.35 -17.62 -50.93
C THR A 530 15.24 -18.67 -51.09
N ALA A 531 15.40 -19.61 -52.02
CA ALA A 531 14.48 -20.74 -52.21
C ALA A 531 14.50 -21.74 -51.04
N LEU A 532 15.66 -21.95 -50.41
CA LEU A 532 15.81 -22.80 -49.22
C LEU A 532 15.18 -22.14 -47.99
N LEU A 533 15.37 -20.82 -47.82
CA LEU A 533 14.70 -20.04 -46.79
C LEU A 533 13.18 -20.12 -46.91
N GLY A 534 12.64 -20.09 -48.14
CA GLY A 534 11.20 -20.23 -48.39
C GLY A 534 10.61 -21.58 -47.96
N THR A 535 11.41 -22.65 -47.93
CA THR A 535 10.98 -24.00 -47.51
C THR A 535 11.29 -24.28 -46.03
N VAL A 536 12.41 -23.79 -45.52
CA VAL A 536 12.85 -24.00 -44.12
C VAL A 536 12.09 -23.11 -43.15
N LYS A 537 11.85 -21.83 -43.49
CA LYS A 537 11.19 -20.88 -42.58
C LYS A 537 9.80 -21.35 -42.12
N PRO A 538 8.88 -21.80 -42.99
CA PRO A 538 7.57 -22.27 -42.54
C PRO A 538 7.66 -23.51 -41.64
N ALA A 539 8.61 -24.41 -41.90
CA ALA A 539 8.80 -25.62 -41.11
C ALA A 539 9.34 -25.32 -39.72
N VAL A 540 10.34 -24.43 -39.61
CA VAL A 540 10.88 -23.96 -38.33
C VAL A 540 9.81 -23.21 -37.54
N VAL A 541 9.08 -22.29 -38.17
CA VAL A 541 7.98 -21.55 -37.53
C VAL A 541 6.88 -22.48 -37.05
N THR A 542 6.48 -23.48 -37.85
CA THR A 542 5.45 -24.46 -37.46
C THR A 542 5.89 -25.28 -36.26
N LEU A 543 7.15 -25.77 -36.26
CA LEU A 543 7.69 -26.53 -35.14
C LEU A 543 7.81 -25.69 -33.88
N LEU A 544 8.31 -24.45 -33.99
CA LEU A 544 8.37 -23.52 -32.85
C LEU A 544 6.97 -23.21 -32.30
N ASN A 545 5.96 -23.07 -33.17
CA ASN A 545 4.56 -22.89 -32.75
C ASN A 545 3.98 -24.09 -32.00
N THR A 546 4.54 -25.30 -32.11
CA THR A 546 4.11 -26.45 -31.29
C THR A 546 4.62 -26.39 -29.85
N VAL A 547 5.70 -25.63 -29.61
CA VAL A 547 6.33 -25.49 -28.29
C VAL A 547 6.12 -24.12 -27.65
N THR A 548 5.42 -23.19 -28.31
CA THR A 548 5.09 -21.86 -27.76
C THR A 548 4.29 -21.98 -26.46
N ALA A 549 3.25 -22.82 -26.42
CA ALA A 549 2.42 -23.02 -25.23
C ALA A 549 3.20 -23.52 -23.99
N PRO A 550 3.96 -24.64 -24.05
CA PRO A 550 4.73 -25.10 -22.89
C PRO A 550 5.85 -24.12 -22.48
N VAL A 551 6.41 -23.35 -23.43
CA VAL A 551 7.39 -22.29 -23.13
C VAL A 551 6.72 -21.10 -22.43
N ASP A 552 5.56 -20.67 -22.89
CA ASP A 552 4.78 -19.61 -22.25
C ASP A 552 4.36 -20.02 -20.84
N ASP A 553 3.89 -21.25 -20.65
CA ASP A 553 3.55 -21.80 -19.33
C ASP A 553 4.77 -21.83 -18.40
N LEU A 554 5.94 -22.21 -18.90
CA LEU A 554 7.18 -22.17 -18.13
C LEU A 554 7.52 -20.74 -17.70
N LEU A 555 7.55 -19.80 -18.65
CA LEU A 555 7.87 -18.40 -18.37
C LEU A 555 6.88 -17.81 -17.38
N TYR A 556 5.59 -18.07 -17.58
CA TYR A 556 4.53 -17.63 -16.69
C TYR A 556 4.72 -18.18 -15.28
N ASN A 557 5.00 -19.47 -15.12
CA ASN A 557 5.23 -20.08 -13.80
C ASN A 557 6.47 -19.53 -13.11
N VAL A 558 7.58 -19.37 -13.83
CA VAL A 558 8.83 -18.84 -13.28
C VAL A 558 8.64 -17.38 -12.84
N LEU A 559 8.10 -16.54 -13.70
CA LEU A 559 7.89 -15.12 -13.42
C LEU A 559 6.85 -14.92 -12.31
N SER A 560 5.77 -15.70 -12.34
CA SER A 560 4.75 -15.67 -11.29
C SER A 560 5.31 -16.08 -9.94
N ALA A 561 6.17 -17.09 -9.91
CA ALA A 561 6.88 -17.51 -8.71
C ALA A 561 7.87 -16.45 -8.21
N LEU A 562 8.44 -15.63 -9.08
CA LEU A 562 9.29 -14.50 -8.69
C LEU A 562 8.48 -13.26 -8.25
N GLY A 563 7.15 -13.31 -8.29
CA GLY A 563 6.30 -12.15 -7.98
C GLY A 563 6.29 -11.10 -9.09
N VAL A 564 6.67 -11.46 -10.32
CA VAL A 564 6.79 -10.56 -11.46
C VAL A 564 5.77 -10.92 -12.54
N GLY A 565 4.90 -9.96 -12.88
CA GLY A 565 3.91 -10.10 -13.95
C GLY A 565 4.42 -9.53 -15.28
N VAL A 566 4.23 -10.24 -16.39
CA VAL A 566 4.58 -9.76 -17.73
C VAL A 566 3.46 -8.89 -18.28
N GLY A 567 3.68 -7.56 -18.33
CA GLY A 567 2.65 -6.61 -18.74
C GLY A 567 1.36 -6.74 -17.93
N GLN A 568 1.49 -7.19 -16.68
CA GLN A 568 0.44 -7.28 -15.68
C GLN A 568 0.96 -6.77 -14.34
N ALA A 569 0.07 -6.22 -13.53
CA ALA A 569 0.32 -5.87 -12.13
C ALA A 569 -0.86 -6.37 -11.29
N ASP A 570 -0.61 -7.33 -10.42
CA ASP A 570 -1.58 -7.79 -9.44
C ASP A 570 -1.46 -6.96 -8.18
N VAL A 571 -2.53 -6.25 -7.84
CA VAL A 571 -2.61 -5.41 -6.65
C VAL A 571 -3.60 -5.99 -5.68
N ARG A 572 -3.23 -5.99 -4.40
CA ARG A 572 -4.08 -6.42 -3.31
C ARG A 572 -3.98 -5.45 -2.14
N VAL A 573 -5.12 -5.06 -1.60
CA VAL A 573 -5.23 -4.34 -0.33
C VAL A 573 -5.50 -5.37 0.77
N THR A 574 -4.63 -5.45 1.76
CA THR A 574 -4.67 -6.48 2.81
C THR A 574 -5.29 -5.98 4.10
N GLY A 575 -5.38 -4.67 4.26
CA GLY A 575 -6.22 -4.01 5.25
C GLY A 575 -6.24 -2.52 5.02
N ALA A 576 -7.26 -1.87 5.55
CA ALA A 576 -7.34 -0.43 5.54
C ALA A 576 -8.16 0.05 6.72
N THR A 577 -7.80 1.21 7.25
CA THR A 577 -8.55 1.88 8.30
C THR A 577 -8.70 3.34 7.92
N CYS A 578 -9.89 3.87 8.17
CA CYS A 578 -10.12 5.30 8.03
C CYS A 578 -9.35 6.08 9.13
N GLY A 579 -8.89 5.39 10.18
CA GLY A 579 -8.41 6.02 11.40
C GLY A 579 -9.58 6.45 12.31
N ARG A 580 -9.30 6.74 13.57
CA ARG A 580 -10.26 7.44 14.44
C ARG A 580 -9.95 8.92 14.36
N ALA A 581 -10.96 9.74 14.10
CA ALA A 581 -10.80 11.17 14.22
C ALA A 581 -10.48 11.53 15.68
N VAL A 582 -9.38 12.26 15.88
CA VAL A 582 -8.92 12.68 17.20
C VAL A 582 -8.68 14.17 17.23
N LEU A 583 -8.89 14.78 18.39
CA LEU A 583 -8.55 16.17 18.61
C LEU A 583 -7.04 16.35 18.58
N VAL A 584 -6.61 17.41 17.92
CA VAL A 584 -5.22 17.79 17.76
C VAL A 584 -5.03 19.27 18.08
N GLN A 585 -3.80 19.65 18.43
CA GLN A 585 -3.44 21.01 18.83
C GLN A 585 -2.46 21.64 17.85
#